data_AF-A0AAU4MCQ9-F1
#
_entry.id   AF-A0AAU4MCQ9-F1
#
_cell.length_a   1.000
_cell.length_b   1.000
_cell.length_c   1.000
_cell.angle_alpha   90.00
_cell.angle_beta   90.00
_cell.angle_gamma   90.00
#
_symmetry.space_group_name_H-M   'P 1'
#
loop_
_entity.id
_entity.type
_entity.pdbx_description
1 polymer ?
#
loop_
_entity_poly.entity_id
_entity_poly.type
_entity_poly.pdbx_seq_one_letter_code
_entity_poly.pdbx_strand_id
1 'polypeptide(L)'
;MGADFDLEFSRAFTDKGWRTEISPWEAVDRWQRFAADCAAGFPWDLDDYLNDLSLRTVLSEVLPQLSGPEADGFREAIERTDLAVRLVLTDESFPSYPVDQWWLRNSPSYAARSFCAEFESAYGVRIRPQSRFDDDVAELSRLVADGLGPADACLRFRSSGRYAATVDGLFLRAARESLDLDRKAARILWSWLIGKITDAEFQASLGHV
;
A
#
# COMPACT_ATOMS: atom_id res chain seq x y z
N MET A 1 8.59 -25.23 -6.51
CA MET A 1 9.43 -24.06 -6.82
C MET A 1 10.87 -24.47 -6.60
N GLY A 2 11.73 -24.27 -7.59
CA GLY A 2 13.15 -24.62 -7.47
C GLY A 2 13.87 -23.62 -6.58
N ALA A 3 14.49 -24.08 -5.50
CA ALA A 3 15.23 -23.24 -4.55
C ALA A 3 16.36 -22.43 -5.23
N ASP A 4 16.85 -22.91 -6.38
CA ASP A 4 17.88 -22.23 -7.17
C ASP A 4 17.37 -20.93 -7.81
N PHE A 5 16.14 -20.90 -8.33
CA PHE A 5 15.56 -19.70 -8.95
C PHE A 5 15.32 -18.59 -7.92
N ASP A 6 14.77 -18.93 -6.76
CA ASP A 6 14.52 -17.96 -5.69
C ASP A 6 15.83 -17.32 -5.20
N LEU A 7 16.90 -18.13 -5.09
CA LEU A 7 18.22 -17.66 -4.69
C LEU A 7 18.88 -16.80 -5.77
N GLU A 8 18.81 -17.20 -7.03
CA GLU A 8 19.29 -16.41 -8.18
C GLU A 8 18.59 -15.05 -8.24
N PHE A 9 17.26 -15.05 -8.16
CA PHE A 9 16.46 -13.84 -8.16
C PHE A 9 16.82 -12.92 -6.99
N SER A 10 16.82 -13.45 -5.76
CA SER A 10 17.08 -12.66 -4.55
C SER A 10 18.47 -11.99 -4.62
N ARG A 11 19.49 -12.74 -5.08
CA ARG A 11 20.84 -12.19 -5.31
C ARG A 11 20.85 -11.08 -6.36
N ALA A 12 20.24 -11.33 -7.52
CA ALA A 12 20.15 -10.33 -8.57
C ALA A 12 19.43 -9.06 -8.08
N PHE A 13 18.40 -9.20 -7.25
CA PHE A 13 17.66 -8.09 -6.65
C PHE A 13 18.51 -7.28 -5.66
N THR A 14 19.27 -7.95 -4.80
CA THR A 14 20.19 -7.29 -3.85
C THR A 14 21.37 -6.61 -4.55
N ASP A 15 21.90 -7.20 -5.62
CA ASP A 15 22.99 -6.63 -6.43
C ASP A 15 22.58 -5.31 -7.10
N LYS A 16 21.27 -5.12 -7.32
CA LYS A 16 20.67 -3.88 -7.82
C LYS A 16 20.33 -2.86 -6.72
N GLY A 17 20.75 -3.11 -5.48
CA GLY A 17 20.64 -2.16 -4.37
C GLY A 17 19.34 -2.25 -3.58
N TRP A 18 18.50 -3.28 -3.84
CA TRP A 18 17.38 -3.56 -2.97
C TRP A 18 17.87 -4.07 -1.61
N ARG A 19 17.37 -3.50 -0.52
CA ARG A 19 18.01 -3.60 0.80
C ARG A 19 17.78 -4.92 1.52
N THR A 20 16.75 -5.67 1.16
CA THR A 20 16.32 -6.88 1.86
C THR A 20 16.15 -8.02 0.87
N GLU A 21 16.37 -9.26 1.30
CA GLU A 21 15.97 -10.41 0.50
C GLU A 21 14.46 -10.35 0.23
N ILE A 22 14.08 -10.64 -1.01
CA ILE A 22 12.68 -10.72 -1.45
C ILE A 22 12.57 -11.90 -2.40
N SER A 23 11.54 -12.72 -2.22
CA SER A 23 11.27 -13.82 -3.15
C SER A 23 10.63 -13.30 -4.45
N PRO A 24 10.74 -14.02 -5.58
CA PRO A 24 10.08 -13.62 -6.82
C PRO A 24 8.58 -13.36 -6.62
N TRP A 25 7.89 -14.29 -5.98
CA TRP A 25 6.44 -14.19 -5.80
C TRP A 25 6.03 -13.11 -4.80
N GLU A 26 6.87 -12.82 -3.80
CA GLU A 26 6.65 -11.66 -2.94
C GLU A 26 6.75 -10.34 -3.71
N ALA A 27 7.67 -10.24 -4.68
CA ALA A 27 7.77 -9.05 -5.54
C ALA A 27 6.53 -8.90 -6.44
N VAL A 28 6.00 -9.99 -6.98
CA VAL A 28 4.72 -10.00 -7.73
C VAL A 28 3.57 -9.57 -6.84
N ASP A 29 3.42 -10.19 -5.66
CA ASP A 29 2.33 -9.89 -4.73
C ASP A 29 2.36 -8.43 -4.30
N ARG A 30 3.56 -7.87 -4.10
CA ARG A 30 3.73 -6.47 -3.75
C ARG A 30 3.35 -5.55 -4.91
N TRP A 31 3.77 -5.87 -6.14
CA TRP A 31 3.39 -5.08 -7.31
C TRP A 31 1.89 -5.16 -7.62
N GLN A 32 1.26 -6.30 -7.36
CA GLN A 32 -0.20 -6.47 -7.45
C GLN A 32 -0.94 -5.65 -6.40
N ARG A 33 -0.43 -5.62 -5.16
CA ARG A 33 -0.95 -4.76 -4.09
C ARG A 33 -0.89 -3.28 -4.48
N PHE A 34 0.24 -2.83 -5.03
CA PHE A 34 0.36 -1.47 -5.56
C PHE A 34 -0.73 -1.15 -6.59
N ALA A 35 -0.97 -2.04 -7.56
CA ALA A 35 -2.04 -1.88 -8.55
C ALA A 35 -3.43 -1.75 -7.89
N ALA A 36 -3.72 -2.61 -6.91
CA ALA A 36 -4.98 -2.61 -6.18
C ALA A 36 -5.18 -1.35 -5.34
N ASP A 37 -4.11 -0.88 -4.68
CA ASP A 37 -4.11 0.33 -3.86
C ASP A 37 -4.30 1.58 -4.71
N CYS A 38 -3.61 1.68 -5.87
CA CYS A 38 -3.87 2.74 -6.84
C CYS A 38 -5.31 2.70 -7.37
N ALA A 39 -5.87 1.51 -7.65
CA ALA A 39 -7.26 1.37 -8.09
C ALA A 39 -8.28 1.78 -7.01
N ALA A 40 -7.91 1.67 -5.73
CA ALA A 40 -8.73 2.13 -4.61
C ALA A 40 -8.54 3.63 -4.30
N GLY A 41 -7.65 4.32 -5.04
CA GLY A 41 -7.11 5.62 -4.69
C GLY A 41 -6.00 5.44 -3.67
N PHE A 42 -4.75 5.55 -4.13
CA PHE A 42 -3.56 5.18 -3.37
C PHE A 42 -3.61 5.75 -1.94
N PRO A 43 -3.67 4.89 -0.91
CA PRO A 43 -3.98 5.30 0.46
C PRO A 43 -2.74 5.61 1.31
N TRP A 44 -1.56 5.29 0.80
CA TRP A 44 -0.30 5.39 1.52
C TRP A 44 0.37 6.75 1.33
N ASP A 45 1.54 6.95 1.92
CA ASP A 45 2.28 8.21 1.78
C ASP A 45 3.17 8.22 0.51
N LEU A 46 3.83 9.35 0.28
CA LEU A 46 4.69 9.51 -0.88
C LEU A 46 5.88 8.54 -0.89
N ASP A 47 6.46 8.25 0.27
CA ASP A 47 7.62 7.37 0.37
C ASP A 47 7.25 5.92 0.01
N ASP A 48 6.08 5.44 0.46
CA ASP A 48 5.53 4.14 0.10
C ASP A 48 5.33 4.02 -1.42
N TYR A 49 4.77 5.06 -2.06
CA TYR A 49 4.59 5.12 -3.51
C TYR A 49 5.92 5.01 -4.26
N LEU A 50 6.92 5.81 -3.86
CA LEU A 50 8.25 5.78 -4.47
C LEU A 50 8.97 4.45 -4.26
N ASN A 51 8.73 3.78 -3.14
CA ASN A 51 9.27 2.46 -2.85
C ASN A 51 8.71 1.40 -3.81
N ASP A 52 7.42 1.45 -4.12
CA ASP A 52 6.81 0.54 -5.10
C ASP A 52 7.26 0.83 -6.54
N LEU A 53 7.45 2.10 -6.92
CA LEU A 53 8.08 2.44 -8.20
C LEU A 53 9.54 1.99 -8.29
N SER A 54 10.28 2.06 -7.17
CA SER A 54 11.65 1.57 -7.08
C SER A 54 11.70 0.05 -7.24
N LEU A 55 10.77 -0.69 -6.61
CA LEU A 55 10.60 -2.14 -6.81
C LEU A 55 10.45 -2.47 -8.30
N ARG A 56 9.53 -1.77 -9.00
CA ARG A 56 9.30 -2.03 -10.43
C ARG A 56 10.52 -1.69 -11.29
N THR A 57 11.27 -0.67 -10.91
CA THR A 57 12.53 -0.30 -11.58
C THR A 57 13.56 -1.41 -11.44
N VAL A 58 13.78 -1.94 -10.22
CA VAL A 58 14.69 -3.07 -10.00
C VAL A 58 14.22 -4.32 -10.75
N LEU A 59 12.91 -4.61 -10.76
CA LEU A 59 12.34 -5.69 -11.57
C LEU A 59 12.70 -5.52 -13.06
N SER A 60 12.61 -4.30 -13.60
CA SER A 60 12.96 -4.05 -15.02
C SER A 60 14.42 -4.40 -15.36
N GLU A 61 15.32 -4.26 -14.39
CA GLU A 61 16.74 -4.54 -14.57
C GLU A 61 17.09 -6.01 -14.33
N VAL A 62 16.35 -6.69 -13.43
CA VAL A 62 16.60 -8.09 -13.07
C VAL A 62 15.97 -9.04 -14.08
N LEU A 63 14.75 -8.77 -14.55
CA LEU A 63 14.00 -9.68 -15.44
C LEU A 63 14.77 -10.15 -16.69
N PRO A 64 15.54 -9.30 -17.40
CA PRO A 64 16.31 -9.74 -18.57
C PRO A 64 17.47 -10.70 -18.26
N GLN A 65 17.89 -10.81 -17.01
CA GLN A 65 19.01 -11.65 -16.57
C GLN A 65 18.58 -13.07 -16.20
N LEU A 66 17.29 -13.25 -15.88
CA LEU A 66 16.73 -14.53 -15.47
C LEU A 66 16.43 -15.41 -16.70
N SER A 67 16.61 -16.71 -16.57
CA SER A 67 16.34 -17.66 -17.65
C SER A 67 15.66 -18.94 -17.16
N GLY A 68 15.01 -19.65 -18.08
CA GLY A 68 14.31 -20.90 -17.81
C GLY A 68 12.79 -20.75 -17.57
N PRO A 69 12.06 -21.86 -17.45
CA PRO A 69 10.59 -21.86 -17.37
C PRO A 69 10.03 -21.08 -16.18
N GLU A 70 10.71 -21.09 -15.03
CA GLU A 70 10.34 -20.30 -13.86
C GLU A 70 10.43 -18.79 -14.13
N ALA A 71 11.47 -18.35 -14.84
CA ALA A 71 11.63 -16.97 -15.25
C ALA A 71 10.55 -16.53 -16.25
N ASP A 72 10.12 -17.44 -17.14
CA ASP A 72 9.02 -17.19 -18.09
C ASP A 72 7.70 -16.95 -17.35
N GLY A 73 7.34 -17.86 -16.43
CA GLY A 73 6.11 -17.71 -15.62
C GLY A 73 6.14 -16.47 -14.72
N PHE A 74 7.31 -16.11 -14.19
CA PHE A 74 7.50 -14.89 -13.41
C PHE A 74 7.34 -13.62 -14.27
N ARG A 75 7.92 -13.57 -15.47
CA ARG A 75 7.74 -12.47 -16.42
C ARG A 75 6.27 -12.29 -16.79
N GLU A 76 5.57 -13.36 -17.13
CA GLU A 76 4.14 -13.32 -17.44
C GLU A 76 3.31 -12.76 -16.28
N ALA A 77 3.67 -13.07 -15.03
CA ALA A 77 2.98 -12.54 -13.85
C ALA A 77 3.22 -11.04 -13.66
N ILE A 78 4.45 -10.57 -13.89
CA ILE A 78 4.77 -9.13 -13.87
C ILE A 78 4.05 -8.40 -15.00
N GLU A 79 4.10 -8.91 -16.24
CA GLU A 79 3.43 -8.30 -17.40
C GLU A 79 1.92 -8.19 -17.21
N ARG A 80 1.28 -9.23 -16.65
CA ARG A 80 -0.14 -9.19 -16.29
C ARG A 80 -0.45 -8.10 -15.27
N THR A 81 0.43 -7.92 -14.29
CA THR A 81 0.28 -6.89 -13.26
C THR A 81 0.53 -5.49 -13.83
N ASP A 82 1.51 -5.34 -14.72
CA ASP A 82 1.79 -4.10 -15.45
C ASP A 82 0.57 -3.61 -16.23
N LEU A 83 -0.20 -4.51 -16.84
CA LEU A 83 -1.46 -4.14 -17.50
C LEU A 83 -2.44 -3.50 -16.52
N ALA A 84 -2.58 -4.05 -15.31
CA ALA A 84 -3.45 -3.48 -14.28
C ALA A 84 -2.94 -2.11 -13.80
N VAL A 85 -1.62 -1.99 -13.59
CA VAL A 85 -1.00 -0.73 -13.15
C VAL A 85 -1.13 0.38 -14.21
N ARG A 86 -0.99 0.04 -15.49
CA ARG A 86 -1.19 1.01 -16.60
C ARG A 86 -2.61 1.58 -16.67
N LEU A 87 -3.61 0.85 -16.17
CA LEU A 87 -4.99 1.34 -16.12
C LEU A 87 -5.21 2.38 -15.02
N VAL A 88 -4.33 2.43 -14.02
CA VAL A 88 -4.46 3.35 -12.88
C VAL A 88 -3.45 4.49 -12.94
N LEU A 89 -2.24 4.27 -13.47
CA LEU A 89 -1.24 5.30 -13.76
C LEU A 89 -1.50 5.90 -15.15
N THR A 90 -2.42 6.86 -15.21
CA THR A 90 -2.99 7.37 -16.47
C THR A 90 -2.51 8.76 -16.86
N ASP A 91 -1.96 9.51 -15.90
CA ASP A 91 -1.54 10.90 -16.13
C ASP A 91 -0.04 10.97 -16.36
N GLU A 92 0.37 11.50 -17.51
CA GLU A 92 1.77 11.62 -17.91
C GLU A 92 2.46 12.81 -17.21
N SER A 93 2.76 12.62 -15.93
CA SER A 93 3.25 13.69 -15.05
C SER A 93 4.74 14.00 -15.21
N PHE A 94 5.54 13.04 -15.68
CA PHE A 94 6.99 13.19 -15.79
C PHE A 94 7.53 12.81 -17.17
N PRO A 95 7.23 13.61 -18.21
CA PRO A 95 7.55 13.28 -19.60
C PRO A 95 9.06 13.26 -19.93
N SER A 96 9.94 13.57 -18.97
CA SER A 96 11.39 13.41 -19.12
C SER A 96 11.85 11.96 -18.94
N TYR A 97 11.07 11.09 -18.29
CA TYR A 97 11.44 9.69 -18.14
C TYR A 97 11.32 8.93 -19.47
N PRO A 98 12.22 7.95 -19.72
CA PRO A 98 12.13 7.07 -20.89
C PRO A 98 10.77 6.38 -21.02
N VAL A 99 10.34 6.13 -22.27
CA VAL A 99 9.02 5.54 -22.58
C VAL A 99 8.90 4.10 -22.04
N ASP A 100 10.00 3.36 -22.04
CA ASP A 100 10.11 2.01 -21.47
C ASP A 100 10.03 2.01 -19.93
N GLN A 101 10.23 3.15 -19.28
CA GLN A 101 10.05 3.38 -17.84
C GLN A 101 8.71 4.06 -17.52
N TRP A 102 7.65 3.62 -18.19
CA TRP A 102 6.32 4.21 -18.10
C TRP A 102 5.78 4.33 -16.65
N TRP A 103 6.19 3.47 -15.71
CA TRP A 103 5.78 3.55 -14.30
C TRP A 103 6.38 4.77 -13.57
N LEU A 104 7.53 5.28 -14.02
CA LEU A 104 8.12 6.53 -13.51
C LEU A 104 7.59 7.77 -14.23
N ARG A 105 7.09 7.58 -15.45
CA ARG A 105 6.57 8.65 -16.30
C ARG A 105 5.15 9.08 -15.91
N ASN A 106 4.36 8.14 -15.41
CA ASN A 106 2.94 8.36 -15.12
C ASN A 106 2.66 8.42 -13.62
N SER A 107 1.60 9.14 -13.23
CA SER A 107 1.06 9.19 -11.88
C SER A 107 -0.39 8.68 -11.85
N PRO A 108 -0.92 8.29 -10.68
CA PRO A 108 -2.33 7.97 -10.57
C PRO A 108 -3.17 9.24 -10.78
N SER A 109 -4.34 9.09 -11.41
CA SER A 109 -5.26 10.22 -11.63
C SER A 109 -6.08 10.57 -10.39
N TYR A 110 -6.12 9.68 -9.40
CA TYR A 110 -6.72 9.90 -8.09
C TYR A 110 -6.00 9.13 -6.98
N ALA A 111 -6.04 9.69 -5.78
CA ALA A 111 -5.43 9.09 -4.59
C ALA A 111 -6.05 9.64 -3.30
N ALA A 112 -5.58 9.18 -2.14
CA ALA A 112 -5.98 9.74 -0.86
C ALA A 112 -5.58 11.22 -0.73
N ARG A 113 -6.36 11.99 0.03
CA ARG A 113 -6.13 13.44 0.21
C ARG A 113 -4.73 13.77 0.72
N SER A 114 -4.23 13.01 1.69
CA SER A 114 -2.89 13.20 2.26
C SER A 114 -1.80 12.99 1.19
N PHE A 115 -1.88 11.89 0.44
CA PHE A 115 -0.98 11.64 -0.69
C PHE A 115 -1.04 12.75 -1.74
N CYS A 116 -2.24 13.20 -2.14
CA CYS A 116 -2.39 14.27 -3.13
C CYS A 116 -1.67 15.55 -2.70
N ALA A 117 -1.78 15.92 -1.41
CA ALA A 117 -1.13 17.11 -0.86
C ALA A 117 0.40 16.96 -0.84
N GLU A 118 0.92 15.79 -0.44
CA GLU A 118 2.35 15.49 -0.46
C GLU A 118 2.91 15.50 -1.89
N PHE A 119 2.20 14.88 -2.83
CA PHE A 119 2.60 14.79 -4.24
C PHE A 119 2.62 16.15 -4.93
N GLU A 120 1.59 16.99 -4.72
CA GLU A 120 1.58 18.37 -5.25
C GLU A 120 2.70 19.20 -4.61
N SER A 121 2.94 19.05 -3.30
CA SER A 121 4.02 19.76 -2.63
C SER A 121 5.42 19.35 -3.13
N ALA A 122 5.63 18.06 -3.42
CA ALA A 122 6.93 17.55 -3.84
C ALA A 122 7.22 17.81 -5.32
N TYR A 123 6.21 17.69 -6.18
CA TYR A 123 6.38 17.67 -7.64
C TYR A 123 5.62 18.75 -8.40
N GLY A 124 4.75 19.52 -7.74
CA GLY A 124 3.89 20.52 -8.41
C GLY A 124 2.82 19.90 -9.31
N VAL A 125 2.55 18.60 -9.17
CA VAL A 125 1.57 17.85 -9.95
C VAL A 125 0.32 17.63 -9.12
N ARG A 126 -0.84 17.97 -9.70
CA ARG A 126 -2.14 17.80 -9.03
C ARG A 126 -2.74 16.44 -9.37
N ILE A 127 -3.12 15.73 -8.32
CA ILE A 127 -3.89 14.47 -8.38
C ILE A 127 -5.26 14.73 -7.77
N ARG A 128 -6.31 14.11 -8.32
CA ARG A 128 -7.66 14.28 -7.78
C ARG A 128 -7.79 13.57 -6.42
N PRO A 129 -8.22 14.26 -5.34
CA PRO A 129 -8.46 13.62 -4.06
C PRO A 129 -9.72 12.75 -4.12
N GLN A 130 -9.53 11.45 -4.26
CA GLN A 130 -10.58 10.44 -4.26
C GLN A 130 -9.97 9.09 -3.88
N SER A 131 -10.37 8.54 -2.75
CA SER A 131 -9.95 7.20 -2.31
C SER A 131 -11.00 6.53 -1.44
N ARG A 132 -11.03 5.19 -1.46
CA ARG A 132 -11.83 4.40 -0.51
C ARG A 132 -11.33 4.57 0.92
N PHE A 133 -10.04 4.85 1.09
CA PHE A 133 -9.44 5.14 2.39
C PHE A 133 -10.03 6.43 3.01
N ASP A 134 -10.16 7.50 2.23
CA ASP A 134 -10.78 8.75 2.68
C ASP A 134 -12.26 8.56 3.08
N ASP A 135 -12.99 7.72 2.36
CA ASP A 135 -14.39 7.37 2.70
C ASP A 135 -14.47 6.59 4.02
N ASP A 136 -13.48 5.75 4.27
CA ASP A 136 -13.36 4.93 5.46
C ASP A 136 -12.93 5.72 6.70
N VAL A 137 -12.02 6.68 6.54
CA VAL A 137 -11.70 7.68 7.57
C VAL A 137 -12.95 8.48 7.93
N ALA A 138 -13.69 8.97 6.94
CA ALA A 138 -14.92 9.72 7.17
C ALA A 138 -15.98 8.89 7.92
N GLU A 139 -16.12 7.60 7.60
CA GLU A 139 -17.02 6.71 8.34
C GLU A 139 -16.58 6.55 9.79
N LEU A 140 -15.30 6.28 10.03
CA LEU A 140 -14.82 6.02 11.39
C LEU A 140 -14.99 7.26 12.27
N SER A 141 -14.72 8.46 11.74
CA SER A 141 -15.03 9.72 12.41
C SER A 141 -16.54 9.88 12.66
N ARG A 142 -17.39 9.49 11.71
CA ARG A 142 -18.86 9.55 11.86
C ARG A 142 -19.35 8.64 12.98
N LEU A 143 -18.83 7.43 13.10
CA LEU A 143 -19.20 6.50 14.19
C LEU A 143 -18.95 7.12 15.57
N VAL A 144 -17.83 7.81 15.76
CA VAL A 144 -17.54 8.50 17.02
C VAL A 144 -18.39 9.76 17.20
N ALA A 145 -18.63 10.53 16.14
CA ALA A 145 -19.54 11.67 16.18
C ALA A 145 -20.99 11.26 16.57
N ASP A 146 -21.41 10.05 16.19
CA ASP A 146 -22.69 9.45 16.57
C ASP A 146 -22.70 8.92 18.02
N GLY A 147 -21.61 9.09 18.78
CA GLY A 147 -21.51 8.77 20.20
C GLY A 147 -20.91 7.40 20.53
N LEU A 148 -20.36 6.66 19.56
CA LEU A 148 -19.60 5.45 19.89
C LEU A 148 -18.25 5.84 20.50
N GLY A 149 -17.84 5.12 21.54
CA GLY A 149 -16.47 5.22 22.06
C GLY A 149 -15.45 4.75 21.01
N PRO A 150 -14.18 5.20 21.07
CA PRO A 150 -13.15 4.84 20.10
C PRO A 150 -12.97 3.33 19.89
N ALA A 151 -13.07 2.53 20.96
CA ALA A 151 -12.96 1.08 20.89
C ALA A 151 -14.15 0.45 20.14
N ASP A 152 -15.37 0.85 20.47
CA ASP A 152 -16.58 0.33 19.84
C ASP A 152 -16.68 0.74 18.38
N ALA A 153 -16.24 1.96 18.05
CA ALA A 153 -16.11 2.43 16.67
C ALA A 153 -15.12 1.55 15.89
N CYS A 154 -13.95 1.24 16.45
CA CYS A 154 -12.98 0.34 15.82
C CYS A 154 -13.53 -1.09 15.62
N LEU A 155 -14.19 -1.67 16.62
CA LEU A 155 -14.79 -3.01 16.52
C LEU A 155 -15.87 -3.08 15.43
N ARG A 156 -16.76 -2.08 15.41
CA ARG A 156 -17.79 -1.95 14.39
C ARG A 156 -17.19 -1.74 13.00
N PHE A 157 -16.14 -0.93 12.91
CA PHE A 157 -15.45 -0.67 11.66
C PHE A 157 -14.75 -1.93 11.12
N ARG A 158 -14.09 -2.72 11.97
CA ARG A 158 -13.41 -3.97 11.56
C ARG A 158 -14.36 -5.01 10.97
N SER A 159 -15.58 -5.10 11.50
CA SER A 159 -16.60 -6.04 11.02
C SER A 159 -17.36 -5.56 9.77
N SER A 160 -17.11 -4.34 9.28
CA SER A 160 -17.88 -3.73 8.20
C SER A 160 -17.50 -4.17 6.78
N GLY A 161 -16.37 -4.86 6.61
CA GLY A 161 -15.84 -5.24 5.28
C GLY A 161 -15.31 -4.05 4.45
N ARG A 162 -15.07 -2.91 5.10
CA ARG A 162 -14.51 -1.69 4.49
C ARG A 162 -13.07 -1.88 4.04
N TYR A 163 -12.63 -1.04 3.10
CA TYR A 163 -11.32 -1.17 2.45
C TYR A 163 -10.18 -1.09 3.47
N ALA A 164 -10.14 -0.04 4.31
CA ALA A 164 -9.12 0.12 5.33
C ALA A 164 -9.18 -1.00 6.40
N ALA A 165 -10.31 -1.69 6.54
CA ALA A 165 -10.42 -2.81 7.48
C ALA A 165 -9.76 -4.11 6.99
N THR A 166 -9.42 -4.21 5.70
CA THR A 166 -8.84 -5.42 5.08
C THR A 166 -7.35 -5.61 5.37
N VAL A 167 -6.64 -4.54 5.73
CA VAL A 167 -5.20 -4.55 6.02
C VAL A 167 -4.96 -3.83 7.34
N ASP A 168 -4.26 -4.47 8.28
CA ASP A 168 -4.05 -3.92 9.62
C ASP A 168 -3.30 -2.58 9.61
N GLY A 169 -2.36 -2.40 8.68
CA GLY A 169 -1.66 -1.13 8.50
C GLY A 169 -2.60 0.01 8.05
N LEU A 170 -3.51 -0.26 7.10
CA LEU A 170 -4.51 0.72 6.66
C LEU A 170 -5.50 1.03 7.78
N PHE A 171 -5.94 0.00 8.52
CA PHE A 171 -6.82 0.19 9.67
C PHE A 171 -6.19 1.15 10.66
N LEU A 172 -4.96 0.86 11.08
CA LEU A 172 -4.23 1.67 12.04
C LEU A 172 -4.09 3.12 11.55
N ARG A 173 -3.77 3.32 10.27
CA ARG A 173 -3.68 4.66 9.67
C ARG A 173 -5.03 5.38 9.71
N ALA A 174 -6.10 4.74 9.25
CA ALA A 174 -7.45 5.32 9.25
C ALA A 174 -7.88 5.71 10.67
N ALA A 175 -7.65 4.84 11.66
CA ALA A 175 -7.97 5.12 13.06
C ALA A 175 -7.16 6.28 13.63
N ARG A 176 -5.87 6.39 13.32
CA ARG A 176 -5.06 7.53 13.75
C ARG A 176 -5.55 8.85 13.16
N GLU A 177 -5.93 8.86 11.89
CA GLU A 177 -6.48 10.05 11.22
C GLU A 177 -7.87 10.41 11.75
N SER A 178 -8.70 9.42 12.08
CA SER A 178 -10.11 9.64 12.44
C SER A 178 -10.33 9.93 13.92
N LEU A 179 -9.51 9.36 14.79
CA LEU A 179 -9.74 9.27 16.24
C LEU A 179 -8.72 10.05 17.08
N ASP A 180 -7.75 10.70 16.43
CA ASP A 180 -6.65 11.43 17.09
C ASP A 180 -5.89 10.59 18.14
N LEU A 181 -5.61 9.32 17.78
CA LEU A 181 -5.00 8.39 18.72
C LEU A 181 -3.56 8.80 19.07
N ASP A 182 -3.32 8.96 20.36
CA ASP A 182 -1.96 9.12 20.87
C ASP A 182 -1.10 7.86 20.66
N ARG A 183 0.19 7.95 20.98
CA ARG A 183 1.12 6.82 20.79
C ARG A 183 0.75 5.59 21.62
N LYS A 184 0.12 5.76 22.79
CA LYS A 184 -0.26 4.65 23.67
C LYS A 184 -1.49 3.94 23.10
N ALA A 185 -2.52 4.70 22.74
CA ALA A 185 -3.72 4.22 22.07
C ALA A 185 -3.40 3.50 20.75
N ALA A 186 -2.53 4.06 19.92
CA ALA A 186 -2.11 3.44 18.67
C ALA A 186 -1.42 2.07 18.87
N ARG A 187 -0.64 1.91 19.96
CA ARG A 187 -0.01 0.62 20.30
C ARG A 187 -1.02 -0.41 20.79
N ILE A 188 -2.02 0.02 21.57
CA ILE A 188 -3.11 -0.83 22.03
C ILE A 188 -3.90 -1.32 20.81
N LEU A 189 -4.27 -0.41 19.91
CA LEU A 189 -4.95 -0.73 18.66
C LEU A 189 -4.13 -1.70 17.81
N TRP A 190 -2.84 -1.45 17.63
CA TRP A 190 -1.96 -2.36 16.90
C TRP A 190 -1.92 -3.76 17.51
N SER A 191 -1.84 -3.85 18.85
CA SER A 191 -1.83 -5.13 19.55
C SER A 191 -3.13 -5.91 19.34
N TRP A 192 -4.27 -5.22 19.29
CA TRP A 192 -5.56 -5.83 18.97
C TRP A 192 -5.63 -6.29 17.51
N LEU A 193 -5.22 -5.46 16.55
CA LEU A 193 -5.25 -5.79 15.12
C LEU A 193 -4.47 -7.08 14.80
N ILE A 194 -3.29 -7.26 15.42
CA ILE A 194 -2.46 -8.44 15.24
C ILE A 194 -2.81 -9.61 16.18
N GLY A 195 -3.95 -9.54 16.88
CA GLY A 195 -4.49 -10.63 17.69
C GLY A 195 -3.76 -10.90 19.02
N LYS A 196 -2.98 -9.95 19.55
CA LYS A 196 -2.29 -10.10 20.85
C LYS A 196 -3.20 -9.84 22.05
N ILE A 197 -4.28 -9.09 21.86
CA ILE A 197 -5.30 -8.85 22.90
C ILE A 197 -6.70 -9.07 22.30
N THR A 198 -7.62 -9.49 23.15
CA THR A 198 -9.02 -9.75 22.81
C THR A 198 -9.83 -8.45 22.66
N ASP A 199 -11.03 -8.54 22.08
CA ASP A 199 -11.96 -7.40 21.96
C ASP A 199 -12.29 -6.80 23.34
N ALA A 200 -12.47 -7.63 24.36
CA ALA A 200 -12.76 -7.18 25.72
C ALA A 200 -11.58 -6.42 26.34
N GLU A 201 -10.35 -6.91 26.16
CA GLU A 201 -9.13 -6.24 26.61
C GLU A 201 -8.89 -4.93 25.85
N PHE A 202 -9.19 -4.91 24.56
CA PHE A 202 -9.10 -3.72 23.71
C PHE A 202 -10.08 -2.64 24.17
N GLN A 203 -11.36 -2.98 24.40
CA GLN A 203 -12.37 -2.07 24.94
C GLN A 203 -11.97 -1.50 26.29
N ALA A 204 -11.52 -2.36 27.21
CA ALA A 204 -11.07 -1.90 28.53
C ALA A 204 -9.84 -0.98 28.45
N SER A 205 -8.92 -1.24 27.52
CA SER A 205 -7.67 -0.47 27.41
C SER A 205 -7.86 0.88 26.71
N LEU A 206 -8.72 0.95 25.69
CA LEU A 206 -8.92 2.16 24.88
C LEU A 206 -10.09 3.02 25.39
N GLY A 207 -11.02 2.46 26.17
CA GLY A 207 -12.11 3.23 26.81
C GLY A 207 -11.67 4.13 27.98
N HIS A 208 -10.40 4.05 28.39
CA HIS A 208 -9.79 4.89 29.43
C HIS A 208 -8.80 5.92 28.89
N VAL A 209 -8.71 6.07 27.56
CA VAL A 209 -7.90 7.07 26.86
C VAL A 209 -8.82 8.13 26.31
#